data_AF-A0A3B9SS15-F1
#
_entry.id   AF-A0A3B9SS15-F1
#
_cell.length_a   1.000
_cell.length_b   1.000
_cell.length_c   1.000
_cell.angle_alpha   90.00
_cell.angle_beta   90.00
_cell.angle_gamma   90.00
#
_symmetry.space_group_name_H-M   'P 1'
#
loop_
_entity.id
_entity.type
_entity.pdbx_description
1 polymer ?
#
loop_
_entity_poly.entity_id
_entity_poly.type
_entity_poly.pdbx_seq_one_letter_code
_entity_poly.pdbx_strand_id
1 'polypeptide(L)' 'MKLNVCHLYPDLLNLYGDRGNVIAFKQRCSWRGININLLEVNPGEQINFKEMDFL' A
#
# COMPACT_ATOMS: atom_id res chain seq x y z
N MET A 1 -9.97 13.31 -2.06
CA MET A 1 -10.30 11.87 -1.86
C MET A 1 -9.11 11.20 -1.17
N LYS A 2 -9.36 10.30 -0.20
CA LYS A 2 -8.32 9.56 0.53
C LYS A 2 -8.53 8.06 0.28
N LEU A 3 -7.48 7.34 -0.08
CA LEU A 3 -7.48 5.88 -0.26
C LEU A 3 -6.63 5.23 0.83
N ASN A 4 -7.16 4.20 1.47
CA ASN A 4 -6.44 3.32 2.37
C ASN A 4 -5.92 2.13 1.58
N VAL A 5 -4.60 1.98 1.52
CA VAL A 5 -3.95 0.93 0.75
C VAL A 5 -3.10 0.09 1.69
N CYS A 6 -3.32 -1.22 1.68
CA CYS A 6 -2.45 -2.15 2.36
C CYS A 6 -1.27 -2.50 1.44
N HIS A 7 -0.07 -2.61 1.99
CA HIS A 7 1.07 -3.27 1.35
C HIS A 7 1.39 -4.51 2.17
N LEU A 8 1.03 -5.67 1.63
CA LEU A 8 1.21 -6.94 2.33
C LEU A 8 2.65 -7.42 2.24
N TYR A 9 3.21 -7.74 3.40
CA TYR A 9 4.50 -8.38 3.61
C TYR A 9 5.68 -7.64 2.97
N PRO A 10 5.84 -6.32 3.19
CA PRO A 10 6.89 -5.53 2.54
C PRO A 10 8.31 -6.02 2.88
N ASP A 11 8.49 -6.73 3.99
CA ASP A 11 9.79 -7.27 4.40
C ASP A 11 10.11 -8.64 3.80
N LEU A 12 9.08 -9.41 3.40
CA LEU A 12 9.22 -10.74 2.81
C LEU A 12 9.06 -10.71 1.28
N LEU A 13 8.20 -9.84 0.76
CA LEU A 13 7.92 -9.63 -0.66
C LEU A 13 8.65 -8.39 -1.20
N ASN A 14 9.91 -8.19 -0.80
CA ASN A 14 10.77 -7.12 -1.33
C ASN A 14 11.62 -7.55 -2.54
N LEU A 15 11.55 -8.83 -2.94
CA LEU A 15 12.26 -9.35 -4.09
C LEU A 15 11.59 -8.87 -5.40
N TYR A 16 12.38 -8.66 -6.45
CA TYR A 16 11.92 -8.28 -7.79
C TYR A 16 11.19 -6.93 -7.92
N GLY A 17 11.41 -6.00 -7.00
CA GLY A 17 11.04 -4.59 -7.21
C GLY A 17 9.60 -4.22 -6.86
N ASP A 18 8.93 -5.00 -6.02
CA ASP A 18 7.56 -4.72 -5.57
C ASP A 18 7.40 -3.34 -4.91
N ARG A 19 8.43 -2.87 -4.20
CA ARG A 19 8.50 -1.48 -3.69
C ARG A 19 8.33 -0.44 -4.79
N GLY A 20 8.79 -0.73 -6.01
CA GLY A 20 8.61 0.12 -7.19
C GLY A 20 7.15 0.29 -7.59
N ASN A 21 6.33 -0.76 -7.45
CA ASN A 21 4.90 -0.69 -7.73
C ASN A 21 4.19 0.26 -6.76
N VAL A 22 4.50 0.16 -5.46
CA VAL A 22 3.92 1.03 -4.43
C VAL A 22 4.33 2.49 -4.62
N ILE A 23 5.60 2.73 -4.97
CA ILE A 23 6.09 4.09 -5.29
C ILE A 23 5.36 4.65 -6.52
N ALA A 24 5.28 3.89 -7.60
CA ALA A 24 4.60 4.31 -8.81
C ALA A 24 3.11 4.58 -8.56
N PHE A 25 2.45 3.73 -7.77
CA PHE A 25 1.06 3.89 -7.36
C PHE A 25 0.84 5.20 -6.57
N LYS A 26 1.63 5.43 -5.51
CA LYS A 26 1.60 6.68 -4.73
C LYS A 26 1.80 7.91 -5.62
N GLN A 27 2.77 7.88 -6.52
CA GLN A 27 3.05 9.00 -7.44
C GLN A 27 1.87 9.30 -8.37
N ARG A 28 1.26 8.25 -8.94
CA ARG A 28 0.10 8.36 -9.83
C ARG A 28 -1.13 8.91 -9.10
N CYS A 29 -1.33 8.56 -7.84
CA CYS A 29 -2.39 9.11 -7.01
C CYS A 29 -2.14 10.58 -6.68
N SER A 30 -0.90 10.94 -6.34
CA SER A 30 -0.50 12.33 -6.07
C SER A 30 -0.76 13.25 -7.26
N TRP A 31 -0.43 12.83 -8.49
CA TRP A 31 -0.72 13.60 -9.71
C TRP A 31 -2.22 13.88 -9.93
N ARG A 32 -3.10 13.10 -9.31
CA ARG A 32 -4.56 13.26 -9.38
C ARG A 32 -5.14 13.95 -8.15
N GLY A 33 -4.29 14.43 -7.22
CA GLY A 33 -4.74 15.01 -5.96
C GLY A 33 -5.42 13.99 -5.01
N ILE A 34 -5.09 12.70 -5.15
CA ILE A 34 -5.61 11.63 -4.29
C ILE A 34 -4.59 11.39 -3.18
N ASN A 35 -5.03 11.52 -1.93
CA ASN A 35 -4.19 11.25 -0.77
C ASN A 35 -4.18 9.73 -0.49
N ILE A 36 -3.01 9.17 -0.22
CA ILE A 36 -2.81 7.74 0.01
C ILE A 36 -2.38 7.54 1.46
N ASN A 37 -3.13 6.71 2.16
CA ASN A 37 -2.75 6.17 3.46
C ASN A 37 -2.26 4.74 3.25
N LEU A 38 -0.93 4.56 3.24
CA LEU A 38 -0.33 3.24 3.06
C LEU A 38 -0.16 2.59 4.44
N LEU A 39 -0.74 1.41 4.61
CA LEU A 39 -0.53 0.54 5.77
C LEU A 39 0.31 -0.65 5.34
N GLU A 40 1.51 -0.77 5.90
CA GLU A 40 2.38 -1.92 5.71
C GLU A 40 2.02 -2.99 6.75
N VAL A 41 1.84 -4.24 6.32
CA VAL A 41 1.43 -5.35 7.20
C VAL A 41 2.30 -6.56 6.98
N ASN A 42 3.01 -6.97 8.03
CA ASN A 42 3.82 -8.17 8.04
C ASN A 42 3.07 -9.38 8.62
N PRO A 43 3.56 -10.62 8.44
CA PRO A 43 2.86 -11.79 8.97
C PRO A 43 2.75 -11.75 10.49
N GLY A 44 1.55 -12.05 10.99
CA GLY A 44 1.24 -12.01 12.42
C GLY A 44 0.70 -10.68 12.92
N GLU A 45 0.73 -9.62 12.10
CA GLU A 45 0.08 -8.35 12.42
C GLU A 45 -1.42 -8.41 12.12
N GLN A 46 -2.22 -7.75 12.98
CA GLN A 46 -3.66 -7.65 12.78
C GLN A 46 -3.97 -6.53 11.80
N ILE A 47 -4.79 -6.84 10.79
CA ILE A 47 -5.32 -5.87 9.84
C ILE A 47 -6.83 -6.02 9.68
N ASN A 48 -7.54 -4.89 9.64
CA ASN A 48 -8.94 -4.84 9.27
C ASN A 48 -9.09 -4.57 7.77
N PHE A 49 -9.24 -5.64 6.98
CA PHE A 49 -9.42 -5.52 5.53
C PHE A 49 -10.66 -4.72 5.09
N LYS A 50 -11.66 -4.56 5.97
CA LYS A 50 -12.85 -3.74 5.65
C LYS A 50 -12.56 -2.25 5.55
N GLU A 51 -11.44 -1.80 6.12
CA GLU A 51 -11.01 -0.40 6.09
C GLU A 51 -10.07 -0.10 4.91
N MET A 52 -9.69 -1.12 4.14
CA MET A 52 -8.76 -0.99 3.01
C MET A 52 -9.52 -0.92 1.68
N ASP A 53 -9.09 -0.01 0.81
CA ASP A 53 -9.61 0.15 -0.55
C ASP A 53 -8.81 -0.69 -1.57
N PHE A 54 -7.54 -0.99 -1.26
CA PHE A 54 -6.61 -1.73 -2.12
C PHE A 54 -5.60 -2.53 -1.29
N LEU A 55 -5.09 -3.64 -1.82
CA LEU A 55 -4.14 -4.55 -1.16
C LEU A 55 -2.86 -4.75 -1.98
#